data_AF-R6YNT8-F1
#
_entry.id   AF-R6YNT8-F1
#
_cell.length_a   1.000
_cell.length_b   1.000
_cell.length_c   1.000
_cell.angle_alpha   90.00
_cell.angle_beta   90.00
_cell.angle_gamma   90.00
#
_symmetry.space_group_name_H-M   'P 1'
#
loop_
_entity.id
_entity.type
_entity.pdbx_description
1 polymer ?
#
loop_
_entity_poly.entity_id
_entity_poly.type
_entity_poly.pdbx_seq_one_letter_code
_entity_poly.pdbx_strand_id
1 'polypeptide(L)'
;MKRVKSKYSLILACVMAACTVLFWVVYCFRGQELRFLLSGFVTFAWGVVSVYDAFHKKPIEERVAEHADERDVYLAMKASRTAMGVFNKCLFIASALCFWMYSVYRLEFLLPVAVTLAGAVLFLFLLLLCVNLYYEKRG
;
A
#
# COMPACT_ATOMS: atom_id res chain seq x y z
N MET A 1 -12.95 -27.39 3.96
CA MET A 1 -11.56 -26.87 3.95
C MET A 1 -11.32 -26.14 2.63
N LYS A 2 -11.26 -24.80 2.62
CA LYS A 2 -11.03 -24.02 1.39
C LYS A 2 -9.61 -24.32 0.89
N ARG A 3 -9.47 -24.90 -0.31
CA ARG A 3 -8.16 -25.21 -0.91
C ARG A 3 -7.38 -23.91 -1.13
N VAL A 4 -6.14 -23.88 -0.67
CA VAL A 4 -5.15 -22.85 -1.00
C VAL A 4 -5.03 -22.75 -2.51
N LYS A 5 -5.24 -21.56 -3.07
CA LYS A 5 -5.26 -21.36 -4.53
C LYS A 5 -3.94 -20.80 -5.07
N SER A 6 -3.19 -20.05 -4.27
CA SER A 6 -1.85 -19.56 -4.60
C SER A 6 -0.84 -19.98 -3.53
N LYS A 7 0.19 -20.74 -3.93
CA LYS A 7 1.24 -21.21 -3.03
C LYS A 7 2.23 -20.10 -2.67
N TYR A 8 2.49 -19.17 -3.59
CA TYR A 8 3.46 -18.08 -3.40
C TYR A 8 3.01 -17.07 -2.34
N SER A 9 1.77 -16.59 -2.42
CA SER A 9 1.24 -15.65 -1.43
C SER A 9 1.07 -16.27 -0.04
N LEU A 10 0.90 -17.60 0.05
CA LEU A 10 0.91 -18.30 1.33
C LEU A 10 2.31 -18.36 1.95
N ILE A 11 3.35 -18.65 1.15
CA ILE A 11 4.73 -18.57 1.63
C ILE A 11 5.05 -17.14 2.08
N LEU A 12 4.65 -16.14 1.31
CA LEU A 12 4.83 -14.73 1.66
C LEU A 12 4.13 -14.39 3.00
N ALA A 13 2.90 -14.87 3.20
CA ALA A 13 2.17 -14.71 4.45
C ALA A 13 2.88 -15.36 5.64
N CYS A 14 3.41 -16.57 5.48
CA CYS A 14 4.19 -17.24 6.53
C CYS A 14 5.46 -16.48 6.89
N VAL A 15 6.17 -15.94 5.89
CA VAL A 15 7.36 -15.11 6.10
C VAL A 15 7.00 -13.82 6.85
N MET A 16 5.94 -13.13 6.42
CA MET A 16 5.48 -11.91 7.08
C MET A 16 5.02 -12.17 8.52
N ALA A 17 4.35 -13.31 8.77
CA ALA A 17 3.97 -13.74 10.12
C ALA A 17 5.21 -14.00 10.99
N ALA A 18 6.23 -14.69 10.48
CA ALA A 18 7.47 -14.89 11.20
C ALA A 18 8.17 -13.56 11.55
N CYS A 19 8.21 -12.61 10.60
CA CYS A 19 8.74 -11.27 10.83
C CYS A 19 7.93 -10.50 11.89
N THR A 20 6.60 -10.58 11.91
CA THR A 20 5.79 -9.93 12.94
C THR A 20 6.08 -10.45 14.34
N VAL A 21 6.23 -11.78 14.48
CA VAL A 21 6.57 -12.41 15.76
C VAL A 21 7.94 -11.96 16.22
N LEU A 22 8.92 -11.91 15.31
CA LEU A 22 10.26 -11.41 15.62
C LEU A 22 10.25 -9.96 16.11
N PHE A 23 9.50 -9.06 15.44
CA PHE A 23 9.39 -7.67 15.90
C PHE A 23 8.71 -7.55 17.27
N TRP A 24 7.69 -8.37 17.54
CA TRP A 24 7.04 -8.43 18.85
C TRP A 24 7.96 -8.97 19.96
N VAL A 25 8.72 -10.02 19.68
CA VAL A 25 9.71 -10.57 20.62
C VAL A 25 10.78 -9.52 20.94
N VAL A 26 11.35 -8.87 19.93
CA VAL A 26 12.35 -7.80 20.14
C VAL A 26 11.76 -6.63 20.93
N TYR A 27 10.51 -6.24 20.65
CA TYR A 27 9.82 -5.19 21.40
C TYR A 27 9.73 -5.51 22.90
N CYS A 28 9.40 -6.75 23.26
CA CYS A 28 9.30 -7.19 24.65
C CYS A 28 10.66 -7.25 25.37
N PHE A 29 11.74 -7.63 24.69
CA PHE A 29 13.06 -7.83 25.33
C PHE A 29 13.99 -6.61 25.29
N ARG A 30 13.80 -5.65 24.38
CA ARG A 30 14.76 -4.55 24.14
C ARG A 30 14.28 -3.14 24.52
N GLY A 31 13.19 -3.02 25.30
CA GLY A 31 12.80 -1.76 25.94
C GLY A 31 11.66 -0.99 25.27
N GLN A 32 10.65 -1.68 24.74
CA GLN A 32 9.38 -1.09 24.27
C GLN A 32 9.54 0.14 23.35
N GLU A 33 10.52 0.13 22.45
CA GLU A 33 10.68 1.22 21.49
C GLU A 33 9.52 1.21 20.48
N LEU A 34 8.91 2.39 20.27
CA LEU A 34 7.78 2.60 19.36
C LEU A 34 8.05 2.11 17.92
N ARG A 35 9.33 2.13 17.50
CA ARG A 35 9.78 1.72 16.17
C ARG A 35 9.43 0.26 15.85
N PHE A 36 9.64 -0.64 16.81
CA PHE A 36 9.37 -2.08 16.63
C PHE A 36 7.87 -2.38 16.68
N LEU A 37 7.09 -1.60 17.43
CA LEU A 37 5.63 -1.71 17.45
C LEU A 37 5.03 -1.31 16.10
N LEU A 38 5.47 -0.17 15.55
CA LEU A 38 5.04 0.31 14.24
C LEU A 38 5.44 -0.66 13.11
N SER A 39 6.68 -1.15 13.11
CA SER A 39 7.11 -2.13 12.10
C SER A 39 6.34 -3.46 12.22
N GLY A 40 6.09 -3.92 13.44
CA GLY A 40 5.26 -5.10 13.70
C GLY A 40 3.83 -4.93 13.16
N PHE A 41 3.20 -3.78 13.41
CA PHE A 41 1.85 -3.50 12.92
C PHE A 41 1.75 -3.48 11.39
N VAL A 42 2.70 -2.81 10.71
CA VAL A 42 2.73 -2.76 9.24
C VAL A 42 2.92 -4.16 8.65
N THR A 43 3.86 -4.93 9.19
CA THR A 43 4.15 -6.30 8.71
C THR A 43 2.95 -7.22 8.96
N PHE A 44 2.19 -6.99 10.03
CA PHE A 44 0.97 -7.74 10.34
C PHE A 44 -0.16 -7.42 9.38
N ALA A 45 -0.42 -6.14 9.12
CA ALA A 45 -1.41 -5.73 8.14
C ALA A 45 -1.10 -6.33 6.75
N TRP A 46 0.17 -6.32 6.35
CA TRP A 46 0.63 -6.94 5.10
C TRP A 46 0.49 -8.47 5.10
N GLY A 47 0.74 -9.10 6.25
CA GLY A 47 0.47 -10.52 6.49
C GLY A 47 -1.00 -10.88 6.26
N VAL A 48 -1.93 -10.09 6.79
CA VAL A 48 -3.38 -10.31 6.60
C VAL A 48 -3.77 -10.22 5.13
N VAL A 49 -3.27 -9.22 4.40
CA VAL A 49 -3.53 -9.08 2.95
C VAL A 49 -2.99 -10.28 2.18
N SER A 50 -1.76 -10.71 2.46
CA SER A 50 -1.16 -11.87 1.77
C SER A 50 -1.86 -13.20 2.08
N VAL A 51 -2.36 -13.39 3.32
CA VAL A 51 -3.24 -14.53 3.66
C VAL A 51 -4.53 -14.45 2.85
N TYR A 52 -5.15 -13.28 2.77
CA TYR A 52 -6.36 -13.08 1.98
C TYR A 52 -6.13 -13.44 0.51
N ASP A 53 -5.04 -12.98 -0.10
CA ASP A 53 -4.67 -13.31 -1.47
C ASP A 53 -4.32 -14.80 -1.65
N ALA A 54 -3.77 -15.48 -0.65
CA ALA A 54 -3.48 -16.93 -0.72
C ALA A 54 -4.74 -17.79 -0.92
N PHE A 55 -5.87 -17.35 -0.37
CA PHE A 55 -7.17 -18.01 -0.55
C PHE A 55 -7.90 -17.60 -1.84
N HIS A 56 -7.39 -16.57 -2.53
CA HIS A 56 -8.05 -15.90 -3.63
C HIS A 56 -7.17 -15.85 -4.90
N LYS A 57 -7.45 -16.73 -5.89
CA LYS A 57 -6.75 -16.82 -7.20
C LYS A 57 -6.73 -15.58 -8.14
N LYS A 58 -7.80 -14.80 -8.23
CA LYS A 58 -7.96 -13.55 -9.00
C LYS A 58 -7.87 -12.33 -8.06
N PRO A 59 -7.31 -11.18 -8.51
CA PRO A 59 -7.39 -9.92 -7.77
C PRO A 59 -8.86 -9.58 -7.45
N ILE A 60 -9.07 -8.80 -6.38
CA ILE A 60 -10.41 -8.44 -5.90
C ILE A 60 -11.26 -7.87 -7.04
N GLU A 61 -10.64 -7.06 -7.90
CA GLU A 61 -11.26 -6.40 -9.05
C GLU A 61 -11.86 -7.38 -10.07
N GLU A 62 -11.13 -8.43 -10.44
CA GLU A 62 -11.62 -9.44 -11.39
C GLU A 62 -12.74 -10.33 -10.83
N ARG A 63 -12.81 -10.51 -9.51
CA ARG A 63 -13.91 -11.26 -8.88
C ARG A 63 -15.20 -10.48 -8.86
N VAL A 64 -15.08 -9.19 -8.55
CA VAL A 64 -16.24 -8.30 -8.52
C VAL A 64 -16.77 -8.16 -9.94
N ALA A 65 -15.89 -8.04 -10.95
CA ALA A 65 -16.28 -7.97 -12.36
C ALA A 65 -17.04 -9.22 -12.89
N GLU A 66 -16.74 -10.43 -12.40
CA GLU A 66 -17.37 -11.68 -12.88
C GLU A 66 -18.84 -11.85 -12.43
N HIS A 67 -19.28 -11.07 -11.44
CA HIS A 67 -20.66 -11.06 -10.94
C HIS A 67 -21.30 -9.66 -10.93
N ALA A 68 -20.59 -8.65 -11.46
CA ALA A 68 -21.03 -7.27 -11.49
C ALA A 68 -21.80 -6.96 -12.77
N ASP A 69 -22.91 -6.24 -12.63
CA ASP A 69 -23.58 -5.58 -13.75
C ASP A 69 -22.64 -4.51 -14.36
N GLU A 70 -22.88 -4.08 -15.59
CA GLU A 70 -22.10 -3.02 -16.25
C GLU A 70 -22.01 -1.75 -15.40
N ARG A 71 -23.11 -1.47 -14.67
CA ARG A 71 -23.19 -0.37 -13.72
C ARG A 71 -22.23 -0.53 -12.54
N ASP A 72 -22.09 -1.73 -11.99
CA ASP A 72 -21.22 -2.00 -10.84
C ASP A 72 -19.74 -1.92 -11.25
N VAL A 73 -19.42 -2.37 -12.47
CA VAL A 73 -18.08 -2.19 -13.07
C VAL A 73 -17.75 -0.70 -13.24
N TYR A 74 -18.69 0.09 -13.76
CA TYR A 74 -18.52 1.54 -13.88
C TYR A 74 -18.33 2.21 -12.52
N LEU A 75 -19.14 1.81 -11.52
CA LEU A 75 -19.04 2.35 -10.17
C LEU A 75 -17.69 2.01 -9.52
N ALA A 76 -17.20 0.78 -9.68
CA ALA A 76 -15.89 0.35 -9.20
C ALA A 76 -14.75 1.13 -9.87
N MET A 77 -14.81 1.34 -11.19
CA MET A 77 -13.81 2.12 -11.92
C MET A 77 -13.80 3.59 -11.48
N LYS A 78 -15.00 4.19 -11.29
CA LYS A 78 -15.13 5.56 -10.78
C LYS A 78 -14.64 5.68 -9.34
N ALA A 79 -14.95 4.70 -8.49
CA ALA A 79 -14.49 4.66 -7.11
C ALA A 79 -12.97 4.54 -7.03
N SER A 80 -12.36 3.63 -7.81
CA SER A 80 -10.91 3.46 -7.89
C SER A 80 -10.21 4.74 -8.37
N ARG A 81 -10.71 5.38 -9.44
CA ARG A 81 -10.18 6.65 -9.92
C ARG A 81 -10.28 7.77 -8.88
N THR A 82 -11.39 7.82 -8.15
CA THR A 82 -11.60 8.81 -7.08
C THR A 82 -10.67 8.55 -5.90
N ALA A 83 -10.55 7.29 -5.46
CA ALA A 83 -9.66 6.88 -4.38
C ALA A 83 -8.19 7.19 -4.71
N MET A 84 -7.75 6.89 -5.93
CA MET A 84 -6.39 7.21 -6.40
C MET A 84 -6.15 8.73 -6.40
N GLY A 85 -7.14 9.53 -6.84
CA GLY A 85 -7.06 10.98 -6.81
C GLY A 85 -6.99 11.56 -5.39
N VAL A 86 -7.78 11.02 -4.46
CA VAL A 86 -7.74 11.41 -3.04
C VAL A 86 -6.39 11.02 -2.42
N PHE A 87 -5.94 9.80 -2.66
CA PHE A 87 -4.66 9.30 -2.13
C PHE A 87 -3.48 10.15 -2.60
N ASN A 88 -3.44 10.50 -3.90
CA ASN A 88 -2.38 11.35 -4.43
C ASN A 88 -2.39 12.76 -3.80
N LYS A 89 -3.57 13.36 -3.59
CA LYS A 89 -3.71 14.64 -2.88
C LYS A 89 -3.25 14.54 -1.43
N CYS A 90 -3.61 13.47 -0.73
CA CYS A 90 -3.17 13.23 0.65
C CYS A 90 -1.65 13.11 0.73
N LEU A 91 -1.01 12.36 -0.16
CA LEU A 91 0.45 12.25 -0.23
C LEU A 91 1.12 13.60 -0.50
N PHE A 92 0.56 14.40 -1.40
CA PHE A 92 1.06 15.74 -1.71
C PHE A 92 0.93 16.71 -0.52
N ILE A 93 -0.22 16.72 0.15
CA ILE A 93 -0.43 17.56 1.34
C ILE A 93 0.52 17.12 2.46
N ALA A 94 0.67 15.81 2.68
CA ALA A 94 1.60 15.28 3.68
C ALA A 94 3.05 15.68 3.36
N SER A 95 3.50 15.57 2.10
CA SER A 95 4.85 15.97 1.71
C SER A 95 5.08 17.47 1.90
N ALA A 96 4.12 18.32 1.50
CA ALA A 96 4.18 19.76 1.68
C ALA A 96 4.23 20.16 3.16
N LEU A 97 3.41 19.52 4.01
CA LEU A 97 3.43 19.72 5.46
C LEU A 97 4.77 19.30 6.07
N CYS A 98 5.36 18.18 5.62
CA CYS A 98 6.67 17.76 6.10
C CYS A 98 7.78 18.76 5.70
N PHE A 99 7.76 19.29 4.47
CA PHE A 99 8.69 20.35 4.07
C PHE A 99 8.51 21.63 4.88
N TRP A 100 7.27 22.03 5.13
CA TRP A 100 6.96 23.21 5.93
C TRP A 100 7.46 23.05 7.38
N MET A 101 7.14 21.93 8.02
CA MET A 101 7.62 21.62 9.38
C MET A 101 9.15 21.53 9.44
N TYR A 102 9.80 20.95 8.43
CA TYR A 102 11.26 20.94 8.34
C TYR A 102 11.84 22.36 8.29
N SER A 103 11.23 23.25 7.50
CA SER A 103 11.67 24.64 7.38
C SER A 103 11.57 25.41 8.70
N VAL A 104 10.48 25.20 9.46
CA VAL A 104 10.22 25.89 10.73
C VAL A 104 11.05 25.31 11.90
N TYR A 105 11.03 23.98 12.07
CA TYR A 105 11.58 23.33 13.25
C TYR A 105 12.97 22.72 13.04
N ARG A 106 13.51 22.75 11.81
CA ARG A 106 14.83 22.20 11.44
C ARG A 106 15.03 20.74 11.85
N LEU A 107 13.96 19.96 11.90
CA LEU A 107 13.98 18.55 12.28
C LEU A 107 14.54 17.69 11.14
N GLU A 108 15.80 17.27 11.25
CA GLU A 108 16.51 16.55 10.19
C GLU A 108 15.82 15.26 9.71
N PHE A 109 15.10 14.57 10.60
CA PHE A 109 14.39 13.34 10.24
C PHE A 109 13.18 13.57 9.32
N LEU A 110 12.62 14.79 9.24
CA LEU A 110 11.49 15.09 8.36
C LEU A 110 11.90 15.20 6.89
N LEU A 111 13.14 15.57 6.61
CA LEU A 111 13.64 15.76 5.25
C LEU A 111 13.54 14.47 4.40
N PRO A 112 14.08 13.30 4.84
CA PRO A 112 13.95 12.08 4.05
C PRO A 112 12.48 11.63 3.90
N VAL A 113 11.65 11.86 4.92
CA VAL A 113 10.20 11.56 4.86
C VAL A 113 9.51 12.43 3.80
N ALA A 114 9.76 13.73 3.79
CA ALA A 114 9.20 14.65 2.80
C ALA A 114 9.63 14.29 1.37
N VAL A 115 10.92 14.00 1.17
CA VAL A 115 11.49 13.64 -0.13
C VAL A 115 10.91 12.32 -0.64
N THR A 116 10.79 11.30 0.21
CA THR A 116 10.21 10.01 -0.18
C THR A 116 8.73 10.12 -0.55
N LEU A 117 7.94 10.87 0.23
CA LEU A 117 6.54 11.16 -0.08
C LEU A 117 6.39 11.93 -1.42
N ALA A 118 7.21 12.96 -1.64
CA ALA A 118 7.19 13.73 -2.88
C ALA A 118 7.64 12.89 -4.09
N GLY A 119 8.67 12.06 -3.92
CA GLY A 119 9.12 11.10 -4.92
C GLY A 119 8.02 10.10 -5.30
N ALA A 120 7.27 9.59 -4.32
CA ALA A 120 6.14 8.70 -4.58
C ALA A 120 5.03 9.38 -5.41
N VAL A 121 4.70 10.64 -5.13
CA VAL A 121 3.72 11.42 -5.92
C VAL A 121 4.19 11.60 -7.37
N LEU A 122 5.45 12.00 -7.57
CA LEU A 122 6.02 12.15 -8.91
C LEU A 122 6.05 10.83 -9.67
N PHE A 123 6.43 9.74 -9.01
CA PHE A 123 6.45 8.41 -9.60
C PHE A 123 5.04 7.96 -10.02
N LEU A 124 4.03 8.13 -9.15
CA LEU A 124 2.63 7.83 -9.47
C LEU A 124 2.14 8.63 -10.67
N PHE A 125 2.50 9.92 -10.75
CA PHE A 125 2.16 10.77 -11.89
C PHE A 125 2.80 10.27 -13.19
N LEU A 126 4.10 9.95 -13.17
CA LEU A 126 4.81 9.40 -14.32
C LEU A 126 4.22 8.06 -14.77
N LEU A 127 3.89 7.18 -13.82
CA LEU A 127 3.27 5.88 -14.11
C LEU A 127 1.91 6.09 -14.79
N LEU A 128 1.08 6.99 -14.26
CA LEU A 128 -0.22 7.32 -14.85
C LEU A 128 -0.06 7.85 -16.29
N LEU A 129 0.94 8.72 -16.52
CA LEU A 129 1.25 9.27 -17.84
C LEU A 129 1.70 8.17 -18.82
N CYS A 130 2.63 7.31 -18.40
CA CYS A 130 3.10 6.17 -19.21
C CYS A 130 1.96 5.22 -19.57
N VAL A 131 1.10 4.87 -18.60
CA VAL A 131 -0.06 4.02 -18.84
C VAL A 131 -1.05 4.69 -19.79
N ASN A 132 -1.29 5.98 -19.63
CA ASN A 132 -2.18 6.73 -20.51
C ASN A 132 -1.66 6.73 -21.96
N LEU A 133 -0.37 7.04 -22.18
CA LEU A 133 0.26 7.00 -23.50
C LEU A 133 0.24 5.60 -24.13
N TYR A 134 0.40 4.55 -23.32
CA TYR A 134 0.36 3.18 -23.79
C TYR A 134 -1.03 2.80 -24.31
N TYR A 135 -2.07 3.13 -23.57
CA TYR A 135 -3.45 2.86 -23.99
C TYR A 135 -3.88 3.75 -25.15
N GLU A 136 -3.45 5.01 -25.20
CA GLU A 136 -3.72 5.92 -26.32
C GLU A 136 -3.08 5.42 -27.64
N LYS A 137 -1.94 4.72 -27.58
CA LYS A 137 -1.33 4.10 -28.77
C LYS A 137 -1.97 2.78 -29.21
N ARG A 138 -2.79 2.15 -28.35
CA ARG A 138 -3.37 0.82 -28.60
C ARG A 138 -4.90 0.82 -28.75
N GLY A 139 -5.58 1.87 -28.28
CA GLY A 139 -6.99 2.14 -28.59
C GLY A 139 -7.12 2.90 -29.90
#